data_AF-A0A967WCG2-F1
#
_entry.id   AF-A0A967WCG2-F1
#
_cell.length_a   1.000
_cell.length_b   1.000
_cell.length_c   1.000
_cell.angle_alpha   90.00
_cell.angle_beta   90.00
_cell.angle_gamma   90.00
#
_symmetry.space_group_name_H-M   'P 1'
#
loop_
_entity.id
_entity.type
_entity.pdbx_description
1 polymer ?
#
loop_
_entity_poly.entity_id
_entity_poly.type
_entity_poly.pdbx_seq_one_letter_code
_entity_poly.pdbx_strand_id
1 'polypeptide(L)'
;MAVCSQCGECIDVCPTGALYRDKAGVVRLKKKDCVGCLSCVGFCPTATMYYHADYVEPIKCISCGLCTKECPTGAITIEVLSG
;
A
#
# COMPACT_ATOMS: atom_id res chain seq x y z
N MET A 1 -15.60 -3.52 1.10
CA MET A 1 -14.21 -3.48 1.62
C MET A 1 -13.33 -2.98 0.50
N ALA A 2 -12.72 -1.80 0.63
CA ALA A 2 -11.81 -1.29 -0.40
C ALA A 2 -10.39 -1.83 -0.15
N VAL A 3 -9.73 -2.33 -1.20
CA VAL A 3 -8.31 -2.72 -1.18
C VAL A 3 -7.53 -1.70 -2.00
N CYS A 4 -6.26 -1.48 -1.65
CA CYS A 4 -5.40 -0.58 -2.41
C CYS A 4 -5.30 -1.07 -3.86
N SER A 5 -5.64 -0.20 -4.82
CA SER A 5 -5.53 -0.47 -6.26
C SER A 5 -4.10 -0.33 -6.79
N GLN A 6 -3.14 0.00 -5.91
CA GLN A 6 -1.75 0.22 -6.28
C GLN A 6 -1.58 1.37 -7.31
N CYS A 7 -2.50 2.35 -7.34
CA CYS A 7 -2.48 3.48 -8.29
C CYS A 7 -1.18 4.30 -8.22
N GLY A 8 -0.65 4.52 -7.02
CA GLY A 8 0.64 5.19 -6.82
C GLY A 8 0.58 6.68 -6.50
N GLU A 9 -0.59 7.32 -6.40
CA GLU A 9 -0.69 8.75 -6.05
C GLU A 9 -0.02 9.09 -4.70
N CYS A 10 0.06 8.12 -3.80
CA CYS A 10 0.79 8.28 -2.54
C CYS A 10 2.31 8.46 -2.73
N ILE A 11 2.88 8.01 -3.85
CA ILE A 11 4.29 8.22 -4.22
C ILE A 11 4.50 9.71 -4.53
N ASP A 12 3.62 10.31 -5.33
CA ASP A 12 3.76 11.69 -5.81
C ASP A 12 3.69 12.73 -4.68
N VAL A 13 2.95 12.41 -3.61
CA VAL A 13 2.79 13.28 -2.43
C VAL A 13 3.80 12.98 -1.31
N CYS A 14 4.68 11.99 -1.47
CA CYS A 14 5.62 11.59 -0.42
C CYS A 14 6.83 12.53 -0.38
N PRO A 15 6.97 13.42 0.62
CA PRO A 15 8.02 14.44 0.61
C PRO A 15 9.44 13.88 0.79
N THR A 16 9.57 12.67 1.35
CA THR A 16 10.87 12.02 1.56
C THR A 16 11.22 10.99 0.49
N GLY A 17 10.32 10.73 -0.47
CA GLY A 17 10.51 9.66 -1.45
C GLY A 17 10.54 8.24 -0.85
N ALA A 18 9.96 8.05 0.35
CA ALA A 18 9.92 6.75 1.01
C ALA A 18 8.98 5.75 0.31
N LEU A 19 8.01 6.22 -0.47
CA LEU A 19 7.10 5.39 -1.25
C LEU A 19 7.63 5.18 -2.67
N TYR A 20 7.58 3.96 -3.18
CA TYR A 20 8.08 3.62 -4.52
C TYR A 20 7.35 2.41 -5.09
N ARG A 21 7.39 2.22 -6.41
CA ARG A 21 6.85 1.03 -7.07
C ARG A 21 7.96 -0.01 -7.25
N ASP A 22 7.73 -1.25 -6.82
CA ASP A 22 8.66 -2.35 -7.04
C ASP A 22 8.50 -2.96 -8.44
N LYS A 23 9.35 -3.94 -8.77
CA LYS A 23 9.33 -4.63 -10.07
C LYS A 23 8.04 -5.42 -10.34
N ALA A 24 7.29 -5.76 -9.30
CA ALA A 24 6.00 -6.43 -9.42
C ALA A 24 4.83 -5.43 -9.50
N GLY A 25 5.11 -4.14 -9.65
CA GLY A 25 4.10 -3.09 -9.71
C GLY A 25 3.50 -2.73 -8.36
N VAL A 26 3.99 -3.29 -7.25
CA VAL A 26 3.46 -3.04 -5.91
C VAL A 26 4.09 -1.78 -5.33
N VAL A 27 3.26 -0.84 -4.88
CA VAL A 27 3.71 0.31 -4.10
C VAL A 27 4.19 -0.16 -2.74
N ARG A 28 5.46 0.10 -2.43
CA ARG A 28 6.17 -0.26 -1.19
C ARG A 28 6.57 0.98 -0.43
N LEU A 29 6.77 0.81 0.87
CA LEU A 29 7.30 1.83 1.77
C LEU A 29 8.70 1.42 2.25
N LYS A 30 9.67 2.32 2.07
CA LYS A 30 11.01 2.20 2.63
C LYS A 30 11.00 2.82 4.03
N LYS A 31 10.75 1.98 5.04
CA LYS A 31 10.56 2.39 6.44
C LYS A 31 11.61 3.37 6.96
N LYS A 32 12.89 3.09 6.71
CA LYS A 32 14.02 3.93 7.15
C LYS A 32 13.99 5.40 6.66
N ASP A 33 13.27 5.68 5.57
CA ASP A 33 13.17 7.03 4.98
C ASP A 33 11.80 7.67 5.29
N CYS A 34 10.90 6.95 5.96
CA CYS A 34 9.59 7.45 6.35
C CYS A 34 9.68 8.25 7.66
N VAL A 35 9.16 9.47 7.63
CA VAL A 35 9.14 10.37 8.80
C VAL A 35 7.77 10.45 9.48
N GLY A 36 6.80 9.62 9.06
CA GLY A 36 5.46 9.60 9.66
C GLY A 36 4.65 10.88 9.45
N CYS A 37 4.87 11.63 8.37
CA CYS A 37 4.10 12.86 8.07
C CYS A 37 2.63 12.60 7.68
N LEU A 38 2.29 11.34 7.35
CA LEU A 38 0.94 10.88 6.98
C LEU A 38 0.29 11.59 5.78
N SER A 39 1.01 12.39 5.00
CA SER A 39 0.47 13.01 3.77
C SER A 39 -0.16 11.96 2.85
N CYS A 40 0.54 10.86 2.68
CA CYS A 40 0.09 9.72 1.88
C CYS A 40 -1.22 9.08 2.38
N VAL A 41 -1.53 9.15 3.68
CA VAL A 41 -2.81 8.71 4.26
C VAL A 41 -3.92 9.69 3.88
N GLY A 42 -3.69 11.00 4.09
CA GLY A 42 -4.69 12.03 3.81
C GLY A 42 -5.02 12.19 2.32
N PHE A 43 -4.04 11.98 1.43
CA PHE A 43 -4.22 12.12 -0.02
C PHE A 43 -4.69 10.82 -0.70
N CYS A 44 -4.84 9.70 0.01
CA CYS A 44 -5.24 8.45 -0.63
C CYS A 44 -6.69 8.54 -1.13
N PRO A 45 -6.95 8.50 -2.45
CA PRO A 45 -8.29 8.74 -3.01
C PRO A 45 -9.28 7.63 -2.65
N THR A 46 -8.79 6.43 -2.34
CA THR A 46 -9.63 5.28 -1.96
C THR A 46 -9.69 5.06 -0.44
N ALA A 47 -9.04 5.91 0.36
CA ALA A 47 -8.93 5.76 1.82
C ALA A 47 -8.47 4.36 2.27
N THR A 48 -7.51 3.77 1.54
CA THR A 48 -6.95 2.42 1.80
C THR A 48 -5.57 2.45 2.46
N MET A 49 -5.12 3.63 2.86
CA MET A 49 -3.93 3.85 3.67
C MET A 49 -4.38 4.24 5.08
N TYR A 50 -3.78 3.60 6.08
CA TYR A 50 -4.14 3.75 7.48
C TYR A 50 -2.91 4.14 8.29
N TYR A 51 -3.13 4.50 9.56
CA TYR A 51 -2.06 4.72 10.53
C TYR A 51 -2.54 4.26 11.90
N HIS A 52 -1.61 4.05 12.81
CA HIS A 52 -1.88 3.73 14.20
C HIS A 52 -0.85 4.45 15.07
N ALA A 53 -1.26 4.92 16.25
CA ALA A 53 -0.43 5.80 17.09
C ALA A 53 0.92 5.16 17.51
N ASP A 54 0.95 3.84 17.64
CA ASP A 54 2.16 3.09 18.02
C ASP A 54 3.19 2.93 16.88
N TYR A 55 2.87 3.36 15.66
CA TYR A 55 3.75 3.20 14.51
C TYR A 55 4.03 4.54 13.83
N VAL A 56 5.29 4.75 13.46
CA VAL A 56 5.69 5.91 12.64
C VAL A 56 5.20 5.72 11.21
N GLU A 57 5.25 4.50 10.69
CA GLU A 57 4.92 4.22 9.31
C GLU A 57 3.41 4.01 9.08
N PRO A 58 2.88 4.47 7.92
CA PRO A 58 1.52 4.14 7.52
C PRO A 58 1.37 2.65 7.19
N ILE A 59 0.16 2.16 7.39
CA ILE A 59 -0.25 0.79 7.07
C ILE A 59 -0.97 0.81 5.72
N LYS A 60 -0.54 -0.03 4.78
CA LYS A 60 -1.23 -0.24 3.50
C LYS A 60 -1.20 -1.70 3.07
N CYS A 61 -2.09 -2.07 2.17
CA CYS A 61 -1.99 -3.35 1.45
C CYS A 61 -0.63 -3.45 0.73
N ILE A 62 0.07 -4.57 0.90
CA ILE A 62 1.38 -4.84 0.29
C ILE A 62 1.33 -6.00 -0.72
N SER A 63 0.13 -6.34 -1.18
CA SER A 63 -0.15 -7.46 -2.08
C SER A 63 0.50 -8.78 -1.62
N CYS A 64 0.39 -9.09 -0.32
CA CYS A 64 1.01 -10.30 0.26
C CYS A 64 0.24 -11.61 -0.01
N GLY A 65 -1.00 -11.54 -0.48
CA GLY A 65 -1.81 -12.73 -0.78
C GLY A 65 -2.39 -13.46 0.43
N LEU A 66 -2.27 -12.94 1.66
CA LEU A 66 -2.95 -13.55 2.81
C LEU A 66 -4.48 -13.54 2.61
N CYS A 67 -5.05 -12.47 2.06
CA CYS A 67 -6.50 -12.43 1.79
C CYS A 67 -6.97 -13.49 0.79
N THR A 68 -6.16 -13.85 -0.21
CA THR A 68 -6.49 -14.91 -1.16
C THR A 68 -6.32 -16.28 -0.52
N LYS A 69 -5.24 -16.47 0.26
CA LYS A 69 -4.94 -17.71 0.96
C LYS A 69 -6.02 -18.08 2.00
N GLU A 70 -6.50 -17.10 2.75
CA GLU A 70 -7.50 -17.31 3.80
C GLU A 70 -8.93 -17.36 3.27
N CYS A 71 -9.18 -17.10 1.97
CA CYS A 71 -10.53 -17.09 1.41
C CYS A 71 -11.03 -18.52 1.18
N PRO A 72 -12.00 -19.03 1.96
CA PRO A 72 -12.43 -20.44 1.89
C PRO A 72 -13.21 -20.76 0.60
N THR A 73 -13.79 -19.74 -0.03
CA THR A 73 -14.59 -19.88 -1.26
C THR A 73 -13.78 -19.63 -2.52
N GLY A 74 -12.53 -19.17 -2.42
CA GLY A 74 -11.73 -18.79 -3.57
C GLY A 74 -12.22 -17.54 -4.31
N ALA A 75 -13.04 -16.69 -3.67
CA ALA A 75 -13.64 -15.50 -4.30
C ALA A 75 -12.64 -14.35 -4.54
N ILE A 76 -11.43 -14.43 -3.98
CA ILE A 76 -10.40 -13.39 -4.07
C ILE A 76 -9.17 -13.99 -4.75
N THR A 77 -8.67 -13.33 -5.79
CA THR A 77 -7.45 -13.71 -6.52
C THR A 77 -6.46 -12.55 -6.60
N ILE A 78 -5.19 -12.87 -6.82
CA ILE A 78 -4.13 -11.90 -7.16
C ILE A 78 -3.46 -12.41 -8.44
N GLU A 79 -3.45 -11.59 -9.47
CA GLU A 79 -2.83 -11.88 -10.75
C GLU A 79 -1.57 -11.02 -10.92
N VAL A 80 -0.49 -11.62 -11.41
CA VAL A 80 0.70 -10.89 -11.82
C VAL A 80 0.49 -10.49 -13.26
N LEU A 81 0.22 -9.20 -13.50
CA LEU A 81 0.18 -8.65 -14.85
C LEU A 81 1.60 -8.67 -15.41
N SER A 82 1.85 -9.65 -16.27
CA SER A 82 3.07 -9.74 -17.07
C SER A 82 2.92 -8.77 -18.23
N GLY A 83 3.66 -7.67 -18.17
CA GLY A 83 3.99 -6.86 -19.34
C GLY A 83 5.15 -7.50 -20.09
#